data_AF-A0A2R8C7S6-F1
#
_entry.id   AF-A0A2R8C7S6-F1
#
_cell.length_a   1.000
_cell.length_b   1.000
_cell.length_c   1.000
_cell.angle_alpha   90.00
_cell.angle_beta   90.00
_cell.angle_gamma   90.00
#
_symmetry.space_group_name_H-M   'P 1'
#
loop_
_entity.id
_entity.type
_entity.pdbx_description
1 polymer ?
#
loop_
_entity_poly.entity_id
_entity_poly.type
_entity_poly.pdbx_seq_one_letter_code
_entity_poly.pdbx_strand_id
1 'polypeptide(L)'
;MLRSFALSAVTLSVASVAAYAEPPKVATDIAPIHSLVAQVMNTVGKPSLIVRQGASPHGYSMRPSEARALQNADLVVWVGPELTPWFEKPLSSLSKNAVKLELLDVPGTLQLQYRELGEDDHDDHADHDDHADHDDHDKHDDDHADHDDHDKHDDDHADHDDHDKHDDDHADHGDDHADHDDHDKHGDDHDDHDDHKAAEGHDDHDDHADEGHDDHDDHAGHDDHDHHDHDGVDPHAWLDLQNAQVWVLAIAEQLAKLDAENAEVYLMNAKAAVEELKAQEAALTEQLKGLYDQPYVAFHDAYQYFENRFDLKIAGTVAVGDASDPSPARVAALRDQIVDLGVTCAFAEPQFDPRLLEAATETGEVEIRVIDPLGSKLDTGAALYGQLVAAMADEFAACVK
;
A
#
# COMPACT_ATOMS: atom_id res chain seq x y z
N MET A 1 -91.70 30.67 6.19
CA MET A 1 -90.33 31.24 6.27
C MET A 1 -89.36 30.07 6.24
N LEU A 2 -88.86 29.70 5.06
CA LEU A 2 -87.88 28.62 4.89
C LEU A 2 -86.51 29.15 5.32
N ARG A 3 -85.82 28.45 6.23
CA ARG A 3 -84.42 28.69 6.59
C ARG A 3 -83.56 27.63 5.89
N SER A 4 -82.86 28.03 4.83
CA SER A 4 -81.88 27.20 4.14
C SER A 4 -80.62 27.06 4.99
N PHE A 5 -80.30 25.84 5.41
CA PHE A 5 -78.98 25.48 5.93
C PHE A 5 -78.07 25.15 4.74
N ALA A 6 -77.07 26.00 4.50
CA ALA A 6 -75.99 25.69 3.57
C ALA A 6 -74.96 24.79 4.27
N LEU A 7 -74.93 23.50 3.93
CA LEU A 7 -73.82 22.62 4.27
C LEU A 7 -72.63 23.01 3.39
N SER A 8 -71.60 23.62 3.99
CA SER A 8 -70.30 23.77 3.33
C SER A 8 -69.54 22.45 3.47
N ALA A 9 -69.43 21.71 2.37
CA ALA A 9 -68.58 20.53 2.30
C ALA A 9 -67.12 21.00 2.16
N VAL A 10 -66.35 20.89 3.24
CA VAL A 10 -64.89 21.06 3.21
C VAL A 10 -64.31 19.77 2.63
N THR A 11 -64.03 19.75 1.32
CA THR A 11 -63.21 18.72 0.68
C THR A 11 -61.76 18.89 1.16
N LEU A 12 -61.34 18.00 2.04
CA LEU A 12 -59.94 17.88 2.48
C LEU A 12 -59.15 17.21 1.35
N SER A 13 -58.51 18.00 0.50
CA SER A 13 -57.57 17.51 -0.52
C SER A 13 -56.33 16.95 0.17
N VAL A 14 -56.27 15.63 0.36
CA VAL A 14 -55.04 14.94 0.74
C VAL A 14 -54.12 15.02 -0.47
N ALA A 15 -53.19 15.96 -0.47
CA ALA A 15 -52.08 15.93 -1.41
C ALA A 15 -51.22 14.72 -1.04
N SER A 16 -51.32 13.66 -1.85
CA SER A 16 -50.39 12.53 -1.78
C SER A 16 -49.01 13.06 -2.13
N VAL A 17 -48.23 13.43 -1.12
CA VAL A 17 -46.78 13.59 -1.28
C VAL A 17 -46.28 12.19 -1.58
N ALA A 18 -45.85 11.94 -2.81
CA ALA A 18 -45.12 10.73 -3.12
C ALA A 18 -43.90 10.72 -2.19
N ALA A 19 -43.91 9.82 -1.20
CA ALA A 19 -42.74 9.55 -0.41
C ALA A 19 -41.76 8.82 -1.34
N TYR A 20 -40.84 9.57 -1.95
CA TYR A 20 -39.72 8.98 -2.67
C TYR A 20 -38.94 8.14 -1.67
N ALA A 21 -38.66 6.88 -2.03
CA ALA A 21 -37.81 6.05 -1.19
C ALA A 21 -36.44 6.73 -1.03
N GLU A 22 -35.84 6.63 0.16
CA GLU A 22 -34.46 7.07 0.31
C GLU A 22 -33.57 6.20 -0.61
N PRO A 23 -32.64 6.80 -1.36
CA PRO A 23 -31.73 6.04 -2.22
C PRO A 23 -30.86 5.09 -1.37
N PRO A 24 -30.38 3.98 -1.96
CA PRO A 24 -29.60 2.98 -1.24
C PRO A 24 -28.32 3.61 -0.69
N LYS A 25 -27.98 3.25 0.54
CA LYS A 25 -26.72 3.65 1.18
C LYS A 25 -25.61 2.77 0.64
N VAL A 26 -24.61 3.40 0.02
CA VAL A 26 -23.47 2.68 -0.56
C VAL A 26 -22.21 2.97 0.26
N ALA A 27 -21.44 1.94 0.56
CA ALA A 27 -20.09 2.07 1.11
C ALA A 27 -19.06 1.55 0.10
N THR A 28 -17.90 2.20 0.04
CA THR A 28 -16.78 1.80 -0.82
C THR A 28 -15.48 1.72 -0.03
N ASP A 29 -14.56 0.88 -0.45
CA ASP A 29 -13.24 0.73 0.16
C ASP A 29 -12.35 1.97 -0.07
N ILE A 30 -11.95 2.26 -1.31
CA ILE A 30 -10.95 3.28 -1.67
C ILE A 30 -11.55 4.44 -2.47
N ALA A 31 -10.81 5.56 -2.54
CA ALA A 31 -11.28 6.79 -3.17
C ALA A 31 -11.55 6.68 -4.70
N PRO A 32 -10.77 5.94 -5.50
CA PRO A 32 -11.10 5.67 -6.90
C PRO A 32 -12.46 4.95 -7.06
N ILE A 33 -12.73 3.92 -6.26
CA ILE A 33 -14.00 3.20 -6.29
C ILE A 33 -15.17 4.06 -5.81
N HIS A 34 -14.96 4.84 -4.75
CA HIS A 34 -15.90 5.87 -4.31
C HIS A 34 -16.28 6.81 -5.47
N SER A 35 -15.30 7.23 -6.27
CA SER A 35 -15.52 8.11 -7.41
C SER A 35 -16.36 7.46 -8.51
N LEU A 36 -16.06 6.22 -8.89
CA LEU A 36 -16.83 5.47 -9.88
C LEU A 36 -18.29 5.29 -9.43
N VAL A 37 -18.51 4.93 -8.17
CA VAL A 37 -19.87 4.83 -7.60
C VAL A 37 -20.55 6.20 -7.60
N ALA A 38 -19.84 7.29 -7.28
CA ALA A 38 -20.37 8.64 -7.30
C ALA A 38 -20.76 9.12 -8.71
N GLN A 39 -20.06 8.67 -9.76
CA GLN A 39 -20.46 8.92 -11.16
C GLN A 39 -21.80 8.24 -11.47
N VAL A 40 -21.98 6.99 -11.06
CA VAL A 40 -23.22 6.25 -11.29
C VAL A 40 -24.38 6.81 -10.47
N MET A 41 -24.15 7.08 -9.18
CA MET A 41 -25.16 7.64 -8.26
C MET A 41 -25.50 9.11 -8.52
N ASN A 42 -24.83 9.77 -9.46
CA ASN A 42 -24.93 11.21 -9.71
C ASN A 42 -26.38 11.74 -9.61
N THR A 43 -26.55 12.85 -8.89
CA THR A 43 -27.83 13.50 -8.54
C THR A 43 -28.81 12.70 -7.66
N VAL A 44 -28.61 11.38 -7.49
CA VAL A 44 -29.45 10.50 -6.67
C VAL A 44 -28.91 10.37 -5.25
N GLY A 45 -27.60 10.16 -5.09
CA GLY A 45 -26.98 9.99 -3.77
C GLY A 45 -25.47 10.13 -3.79
N LYS A 46 -24.83 9.82 -2.65
CA LYS A 46 -23.37 9.82 -2.51
C LYS A 46 -22.92 8.59 -1.72
N PRO A 47 -21.88 7.87 -2.17
CA PRO A 47 -21.31 6.78 -1.40
C PRO A 47 -20.55 7.29 -0.16
N SER A 48 -20.33 6.40 0.80
CA SER A 48 -19.41 6.60 1.93
C SER A 48 -18.07 5.92 1.64
N LEU A 49 -16.97 6.59 1.97
CA LEU A 49 -15.61 6.07 1.83
C LEU A 49 -15.14 5.44 3.15
N ILE A 50 -14.61 4.21 3.10
CA ILE A 50 -14.11 3.48 4.28
C ILE A 50 -12.62 3.75 4.52
N VAL A 51 -11.76 3.50 3.54
CA VAL A 51 -10.33 3.80 3.63
C VAL A 51 -10.13 5.26 3.31
N ARG A 52 -9.64 6.02 4.30
CA ARG A 52 -9.41 7.45 4.13
C ARG A 52 -8.33 7.72 3.09
N GLN A 53 -8.50 8.82 2.37
CA GLN A 53 -7.46 9.39 1.53
C GLN A 53 -6.15 9.57 2.31
N GLY A 54 -5.04 9.17 1.68
CA GLY A 54 -3.70 9.20 2.27
C GLY A 54 -3.35 8.01 3.17
N ALA A 55 -4.29 7.10 3.45
CA ALA A 55 -3.97 5.83 4.09
C ALA A 55 -3.75 4.73 3.04
N SER A 56 -2.87 3.78 3.35
CA SER A 56 -2.71 2.56 2.55
C SER A 56 -3.91 1.62 2.76
N PRO A 57 -4.49 1.05 1.69
CA PRO A 57 -5.58 0.09 1.78
C PRO A 57 -5.10 -1.30 2.25
N HIS A 58 -3.82 -1.65 2.17
CA HIS A 58 -3.32 -2.98 2.55
C HIS A 58 -3.29 -3.21 4.07
N GLY A 59 -3.25 -2.12 4.87
CA GLY A 59 -3.09 -2.18 6.33
C GLY A 59 -3.90 -1.13 7.09
N TYR A 60 -5.21 -1.03 6.83
CA TYR A 60 -6.04 0.02 7.41
C TYR A 60 -6.77 -0.40 8.70
N SER A 61 -6.73 0.48 9.71
CA SER A 61 -7.55 0.32 10.92
C SER A 61 -8.82 1.18 10.85
N MET A 62 -9.95 0.51 10.64
CA MET A 62 -11.28 1.14 10.55
C MET A 62 -11.66 1.90 11.83
N ARG A 63 -12.22 3.10 11.66
CA ARG A 63 -12.74 3.94 12.75
C ARG A 63 -14.22 3.69 13.01
N PRO A 64 -14.74 4.05 14.21
CA PRO A 64 -16.15 3.83 14.55
C PRO A 64 -17.16 4.44 13.57
N SER A 65 -16.86 5.59 12.96
CA SER A 65 -17.71 6.20 11.95
C SER A 65 -17.78 5.41 10.65
N GLU A 66 -16.67 4.82 10.22
CA GLU A 66 -16.58 3.98 9.01
C GLU A 66 -17.29 2.65 9.26
N ALA A 67 -17.11 2.05 10.44
CA ALA A 67 -17.86 0.88 10.87
C ALA A 67 -19.37 1.14 10.84
N ARG A 68 -19.81 2.32 11.28
CA ARG A 68 -21.22 2.71 11.22
C ARG A 68 -21.70 2.93 9.78
N ALA A 69 -20.88 3.51 8.90
CA ALA A 69 -21.23 3.62 7.48
C ALA A 69 -21.44 2.23 6.86
N LEU A 70 -20.54 1.30 7.15
CA LEU A 70 -20.61 -0.09 6.70
C LEU A 70 -21.85 -0.84 7.23
N GLN A 71 -22.16 -0.67 8.53
CA GLN A 71 -23.34 -1.28 9.15
C GLN A 71 -24.67 -0.82 8.52
N ASN A 72 -24.71 0.41 8.01
CA ASN A 72 -25.91 0.99 7.43
C ASN A 72 -25.98 0.86 5.90
N ALA A 73 -24.98 0.22 5.27
CA ALA A 73 -24.94 0.08 3.83
C ALA A 73 -25.97 -0.95 3.33
N ASP A 74 -26.64 -0.62 2.24
CA ASP A 74 -27.48 -1.53 1.45
C ASP A 74 -26.63 -2.22 0.35
N LEU A 75 -25.58 -1.53 -0.11
CA LEU A 75 -24.59 -2.02 -1.07
C LEU A 75 -23.18 -1.68 -0.58
N VAL A 76 -22.27 -2.65 -0.64
CA VAL A 76 -20.83 -2.41 -0.50
C VAL A 76 -20.16 -2.73 -1.83
N VAL A 77 -19.42 -1.76 -2.38
CA VAL A 77 -18.65 -1.91 -3.62
C VAL A 77 -17.17 -1.81 -3.25
N TRP A 78 -16.40 -2.85 -3.53
CA TRP A 78 -15.01 -2.96 -3.09
C TRP A 78 -14.21 -3.78 -4.10
N VAL A 79 -12.90 -3.57 -4.13
CA VAL A 79 -12.01 -4.23 -5.10
C VAL A 79 -12.03 -5.73 -4.91
N GLY A 80 -11.77 -6.19 -3.68
CA GLY A 80 -11.75 -7.59 -3.31
C GLY A 80 -10.86 -7.85 -2.08
N PRO A 81 -10.83 -9.11 -1.61
CA PRO A 81 -9.92 -9.54 -0.54
C PRO A 81 -8.45 -9.38 -0.92
N GLU A 82 -8.10 -9.39 -2.21
CA GLU A 82 -6.73 -9.20 -2.72
C GLU A 82 -6.18 -7.82 -2.33
N LEU A 83 -7.01 -6.77 -2.37
CA LEU A 83 -6.59 -5.43 -1.96
C LEU A 83 -6.72 -5.23 -0.44
N THR A 84 -7.83 -5.69 0.12
CA THR A 84 -8.23 -5.37 1.50
C THR A 84 -8.61 -6.62 2.29
N PRO A 85 -7.67 -7.54 2.55
CA PRO A 85 -7.97 -8.82 3.21
C PRO A 85 -8.53 -8.59 4.64
N TRP A 86 -8.05 -7.55 5.32
CA TRP A 86 -8.57 -7.13 6.62
C TRP A 86 -10.06 -6.75 6.61
N PHE A 87 -10.64 -6.44 5.45
CA PHE A 87 -12.00 -5.93 5.30
C PHE A 87 -13.07 -7.04 5.31
N GLU A 88 -12.70 -8.29 5.02
CA GLU A 88 -13.61 -9.45 4.99
C GLU A 88 -14.35 -9.67 6.33
N LYS A 89 -13.62 -9.58 7.44
CA LYS A 89 -14.18 -9.78 8.78
C LYS A 89 -15.17 -8.65 9.16
N PRO A 90 -14.85 -7.36 8.96
CA PRO A 90 -15.84 -6.29 9.02
C PRO A 90 -17.04 -6.50 8.11
N LEU A 91 -16.86 -6.92 6.85
CA LEU A 91 -17.97 -7.14 5.90
C LEU A 91 -18.93 -8.23 6.39
N SER A 92 -18.40 -9.37 6.83
CA SER A 92 -19.22 -10.50 7.32
C SER A 92 -19.92 -10.19 8.65
N SER A 93 -19.33 -9.33 9.49
CA SER A 93 -19.87 -9.00 10.82
C SER A 93 -20.82 -7.81 10.83
N LEU A 94 -20.53 -6.76 10.05
CA LEU A 94 -21.20 -5.46 10.10
C LEU A 94 -22.24 -5.28 9.00
N SER A 95 -21.97 -5.74 7.78
CA SER A 95 -22.83 -5.52 6.60
C SER A 95 -23.54 -6.80 6.15
N LYS A 96 -24.07 -7.58 7.10
CA LYS A 96 -24.73 -8.88 6.85
C LYS A 96 -25.86 -8.81 5.82
N ASN A 97 -26.60 -7.72 5.82
CA ASN A 97 -27.76 -7.52 4.94
C ASN A 97 -27.42 -6.75 3.65
N ALA A 98 -26.20 -6.21 3.54
CA ALA A 98 -25.77 -5.48 2.35
C ALA A 98 -25.45 -6.46 1.22
N VAL A 99 -25.87 -6.10 0.01
CA VAL A 99 -25.31 -6.68 -1.21
C VAL A 99 -23.83 -6.31 -1.28
N LYS A 100 -22.98 -7.26 -1.67
CA LYS A 100 -21.54 -7.06 -1.82
C LYS A 100 -21.21 -7.22 -3.29
N LEU A 101 -20.65 -6.18 -3.89
CA LEU A 101 -20.15 -6.18 -5.26
C LEU A 101 -18.63 -6.12 -5.18
N GLU A 102 -18.02 -7.28 -5.36
CA GLU A 102 -16.58 -7.46 -5.48
C GLU A 102 -16.17 -7.22 -6.93
N LEU A 103 -15.31 -6.22 -7.14
CA LEU A 103 -15.03 -5.68 -8.46
C LEU A 103 -14.09 -6.56 -9.28
N LEU A 104 -13.10 -7.19 -8.63
CA LEU A 104 -12.24 -8.18 -9.28
C LEU A 104 -13.06 -9.34 -9.84
N ASP A 105 -14.09 -9.79 -9.12
CA ASP A 105 -14.99 -10.86 -9.53
C ASP A 105 -16.08 -10.47 -10.55
N VAL A 106 -16.19 -9.19 -10.92
CA VAL A 106 -17.17 -8.77 -11.93
C VAL A 106 -16.82 -9.43 -13.28
N PRO A 107 -17.78 -10.13 -13.94
CA PRO A 107 -17.53 -10.70 -15.26
C PRO A 107 -17.09 -9.66 -16.27
N GLY A 108 -15.93 -9.90 -16.90
CA GLY A 108 -15.32 -8.98 -17.87
C GLY A 108 -14.23 -8.08 -17.29
N THR A 109 -14.01 -8.09 -15.96
CA THR A 109 -12.81 -7.50 -15.35
C THR A 109 -11.57 -8.25 -15.84
N LEU A 110 -10.60 -7.52 -16.35
CA LEU A 110 -9.24 -8.03 -16.58
C LEU A 110 -8.58 -8.19 -15.21
N GLN A 111 -8.08 -9.40 -14.95
CA GLN A 111 -7.24 -9.72 -13.79
C GLN A 111 -5.85 -10.06 -14.28
N LEU A 112 -4.85 -9.35 -13.77
CA LEU A 112 -3.43 -9.66 -13.95
C LEU A 112 -2.93 -10.42 -12.72
N GLN A 113 -1.99 -11.33 -12.92
CA GLN A 113 -1.29 -11.96 -11.79
C GLN A 113 -0.15 -11.04 -11.34
N TYR A 114 0.26 -11.18 -10.08
CA TYR A 114 1.52 -10.61 -9.63
C TYR A 114 2.65 -11.04 -10.58
N ARG A 115 3.53 -10.09 -10.88
CA ARG A 115 4.73 -10.33 -11.67
C ARG A 115 5.95 -10.43 -10.77
N GLU A 116 6.92 -11.23 -11.19
CA GLU A 116 8.20 -11.32 -10.50
C GLU A 116 9.15 -10.22 -11.01
N LEU A 117 9.47 -9.26 -10.14
CA LEU A 117 10.39 -8.16 -10.46
C LEU A 117 11.74 -8.36 -9.76
N GLY A 118 12.70 -9.00 -10.44
CA GLY A 118 14.12 -8.93 -10.05
C GLY A 118 14.89 -10.23 -9.84
N GLU A 119 14.46 -11.35 -10.41
CA GLU A 119 15.30 -12.54 -10.58
C GLU A 119 15.10 -13.01 -12.03
N ASP A 120 16.14 -12.91 -12.87
CA ASP A 120 16.25 -13.57 -14.18
C ASP A 120 15.42 -13.08 -15.40
N ASP A 121 15.37 -11.78 -15.70
CA ASP A 121 14.95 -11.31 -17.05
C ASP A 121 16.15 -11.26 -18.03
N HIS A 122 16.93 -12.35 -18.05
CA HIS A 122 18.10 -12.58 -18.92
C HIS A 122 17.86 -13.73 -19.92
N ASP A 123 16.72 -13.81 -20.58
CA ASP A 123 16.56 -14.78 -21.68
C ASP A 123 15.68 -14.22 -22.79
N ASP A 124 16.32 -13.52 -23.74
CA ASP A 124 15.91 -13.52 -25.15
C ASP A 124 17.05 -12.96 -26.03
N HIS A 125 18.23 -13.60 -25.94
CA HIS A 125 19.19 -13.58 -27.05
C HIS A 125 19.04 -14.88 -27.83
N ALA A 126 18.37 -14.76 -28.98
CA ALA A 126 18.35 -15.76 -30.02
C ALA A 126 19.79 -16.01 -30.52
N ASP A 127 20.48 -16.96 -29.88
CA ASP A 127 21.73 -17.52 -30.39
C ASP A 127 21.41 -18.39 -31.62
N HIS A 128 21.52 -17.75 -32.79
CA HIS A 128 21.76 -18.43 -34.04
C HIS A 128 23.26 -18.67 -34.21
N ASP A 129 23.79 -19.70 -33.55
CA ASP A 129 25.07 -20.27 -33.91
C ASP A 129 24.86 -21.58 -34.69
N ASP A 130 24.84 -21.42 -36.01
CA ASP A 130 25.07 -22.50 -36.97
C ASP A 130 26.52 -23.01 -36.81
N HIS A 131 26.70 -24.12 -36.09
CA HIS A 131 27.93 -24.90 -36.20
C HIS A 131 27.64 -26.34 -36.64
N ALA A 132 28.02 -26.57 -37.89
CA ALA A 132 28.11 -27.85 -38.55
C ALA A 132 29.21 -28.75 -37.94
N ASP A 133 28.90 -30.05 -37.94
CA ASP A 133 29.76 -31.25 -37.95
C ASP A 133 30.96 -31.31 -36.99
N HIS A 134 31.00 -32.35 -36.14
CA HIS A 134 31.98 -33.43 -36.29
C HIS A 134 31.61 -34.70 -35.49
N ASP A 135 31.89 -35.82 -36.15
CA ASP A 135 31.62 -37.21 -35.80
C ASP A 135 32.32 -37.75 -34.53
N ASP A 136 31.71 -38.81 -33.98
CA ASP A 136 32.26 -39.99 -33.29
C ASP A 136 33.45 -39.83 -32.31
N HIS A 137 33.27 -40.30 -31.07
CA HIS A 137 33.94 -41.52 -30.59
C HIS A 137 33.47 -41.95 -29.19
N ASP A 138 32.93 -43.18 -29.18
CA ASP A 138 33.11 -44.30 -28.25
C ASP A 138 33.42 -44.11 -26.76
N LYS A 139 32.62 -44.87 -25.99
CA LYS A 139 32.71 -45.21 -24.57
C LYS A 139 33.86 -46.19 -24.30
N HIS A 140 34.42 -46.13 -23.09
CA HIS A 140 34.70 -47.22 -22.12
C HIS A 140 35.67 -46.67 -21.05
N ASP A 141 35.24 -46.58 -19.79
CA ASP A 141 35.47 -47.56 -18.72
C ASP A 141 36.96 -47.85 -18.49
N ASP A 142 37.49 -47.41 -17.35
CA ASP A 142 38.49 -48.16 -16.59
C ASP A 142 38.46 -47.78 -15.11
N ASP A 143 38.51 -48.84 -14.31
CA ASP A 143 38.44 -48.94 -12.85
C ASP A 143 39.52 -48.13 -12.11
N HIS A 144 39.28 -47.83 -10.82
CA HIS A 144 40.19 -48.27 -9.74
C HIS A 144 39.51 -48.13 -8.37
N ALA A 145 39.42 -49.27 -7.69
CA ALA A 145 39.02 -49.44 -6.30
C ALA A 145 40.24 -49.52 -5.36
N ASP A 146 39.96 -49.18 -4.10
CA ASP A 146 40.71 -49.43 -2.86
C ASP A 146 42.07 -48.76 -2.65
N HIS A 147 42.19 -48.04 -1.52
CA HIS A 147 43.10 -48.44 -0.43
C HIS A 147 42.73 -47.76 0.90
N ASP A 148 42.44 -48.60 1.90
CA ASP A 148 42.37 -48.31 3.33
C ASP A 148 43.74 -48.03 3.96
N ASP A 149 43.66 -47.33 5.11
CA ASP A 149 44.60 -47.22 6.23
C ASP A 149 45.96 -46.51 6.03
N HIS A 150 46.19 -45.46 6.82
CA HIS A 150 47.39 -45.41 7.69
C HIS A 150 47.24 -44.43 8.88
N ASP A 151 47.60 -44.98 10.04
CA ASP A 151 47.82 -44.39 11.36
C ASP A 151 48.74 -43.15 11.41
N LYS A 152 48.40 -42.26 12.35
CA LYS A 152 49.22 -41.50 13.31
C LYS A 152 50.55 -40.87 12.86
N HIS A 153 50.66 -39.56 13.11
CA HIS A 153 51.86 -38.96 13.70
C HIS A 153 51.48 -37.76 14.59
N ASP A 154 51.86 -37.86 15.87
CA ASP A 154 52.17 -36.73 16.75
C ASP A 154 53.48 -36.07 16.26
N ASP A 155 53.59 -34.75 16.40
CA ASP A 155 54.72 -34.05 17.04
C ASP A 155 54.58 -32.51 16.92
N ASP A 156 54.49 -31.88 18.10
CA ASP A 156 55.12 -30.63 18.56
C ASP A 156 55.43 -29.47 17.59
N HIS A 157 54.94 -28.26 17.95
CA HIS A 157 55.70 -26.99 18.09
C HIS A 157 54.77 -25.95 18.77
N ALA A 158 54.93 -25.64 20.06
CA ALA A 158 55.88 -24.68 20.66
C ALA A 158 55.48 -23.20 20.51
N ASP A 159 55.08 -22.64 21.67
CA ASP A 159 55.04 -21.25 22.16
C ASP A 159 55.36 -20.09 21.22
N HIS A 160 54.59 -18.99 21.36
CA HIS A 160 55.13 -17.70 21.83
C HIS A 160 53.99 -16.74 22.21
N ASP A 161 53.82 -16.53 23.52
CA ASP A 161 53.26 -15.31 24.11
C ASP A 161 54.36 -14.22 24.22
N ASP A 162 53.89 -12.97 24.28
CA ASP A 162 54.25 -11.90 25.22
C ASP A 162 54.77 -10.53 24.70
N HIS A 163 54.15 -9.50 25.31
CA HIS A 163 54.62 -8.11 25.57
C HIS A 163 54.63 -7.09 24.40
N ASP A 164 54.32 -5.78 24.56
CA ASP A 164 54.33 -4.93 25.76
C ASP A 164 53.54 -3.60 25.56
N LYS A 165 53.20 -2.97 26.69
CA LYS A 165 52.53 -1.67 26.85
C LYS A 165 53.49 -0.48 26.67
N HIS A 166 52.96 0.72 26.41
CA HIS A 166 53.53 1.97 26.94
C HIS A 166 52.43 3.04 27.15
N ASP A 167 52.28 3.44 28.42
CA ASP A 167 51.78 4.76 28.85
C ASP A 167 52.96 5.75 28.88
N ASP A 168 52.70 7.05 28.68
CA ASP A 168 53.42 8.13 29.37
C ASP A 168 52.64 9.46 29.30
N ASP A 169 52.52 10.09 30.47
CA ASP A 169 51.96 11.41 30.78
C ASP A 169 52.81 12.59 30.27
N HIS A 170 52.21 13.79 30.15
CA HIS A 170 52.74 15.14 30.52
C HIS A 170 51.77 16.24 29.99
N ALA A 171 51.05 16.99 30.84
CA ALA A 171 51.43 18.19 31.62
C ALA A 171 51.13 19.55 30.92
N ASP A 172 50.10 20.23 31.47
CA ASP A 172 49.92 21.67 31.81
C ASP A 172 50.38 22.85 30.90
N HIS A 173 49.63 23.95 31.04
CA HIS A 173 49.74 25.37 30.61
C HIS A 173 48.56 25.78 29.69
N GLY A 174 47.77 26.82 29.91
CA GLY A 174 47.88 28.00 30.79
C GLY A 174 47.50 29.26 29.99
N ASP A 175 46.50 30.01 30.50
CA ASP A 175 46.20 31.45 30.30
C ASP A 175 45.48 32.00 29.04
N ASP A 176 44.24 32.44 29.31
CA ASP A 176 43.74 33.83 29.33
C ASP A 176 43.16 34.60 28.11
N HIS A 177 42.10 35.35 28.48
CA HIS A 177 41.46 36.57 27.92
C HIS A 177 40.28 36.38 26.95
N ALA A 178 39.16 37.13 27.03
CA ALA A 178 38.66 38.14 27.98
C ALA A 178 37.16 38.45 27.68
N ASP A 179 36.44 38.83 28.74
CA ASP A 179 35.25 39.70 28.93
C ASP A 179 34.29 40.08 27.78
N HIS A 180 32.98 40.01 28.08
CA HIS A 180 32.09 41.16 28.37
C HIS A 180 30.63 40.66 28.60
N ASP A 181 30.06 40.84 29.79
CA ASP A 181 29.06 41.89 30.18
C ASP A 181 27.67 41.70 29.52
N ASP A 182 26.50 41.80 30.16
CA ASP A 182 26.04 42.14 31.51
C ASP A 182 24.49 41.98 31.52
N HIS A 183 23.86 42.12 32.70
CA HIS A 183 22.44 42.44 32.97
C HIS A 183 21.43 41.34 33.39
N ASP A 184 21.35 41.25 34.72
CA ASP A 184 20.21 41.70 35.55
C ASP A 184 19.20 40.69 36.14
N LYS A 185 19.16 40.78 37.47
CA LYS A 185 18.34 40.11 38.48
C LYS A 185 17.00 40.82 38.67
N HIS A 186 16.04 40.11 39.25
CA HIS A 186 15.22 40.46 40.44
C HIS A 186 14.37 39.19 40.74
N GLY A 187 14.42 38.55 41.91
CA GLY A 187 14.07 39.02 43.26
C GLY A 187 12.70 38.41 43.63
N ASP A 188 12.69 37.27 44.32
CA ASP A 188 12.38 37.11 45.76
C ASP A 188 10.86 37.13 46.07
N ASP A 189 10.29 36.02 46.56
CA ASP A 189 10.04 35.81 47.99
C ASP A 189 9.07 34.65 48.30
N HIS A 190 9.33 34.07 49.47
CA HIS A 190 8.90 32.83 50.07
C HIS A 190 7.55 32.91 50.83
N ASP A 191 7.24 31.77 51.48
CA ASP A 191 6.45 31.56 52.72
C ASP A 191 5.00 31.09 52.51
N ASP A 192 4.48 30.07 53.20
CA ASP A 192 5.03 29.09 54.14
C ASP A 192 3.87 28.14 54.55
N HIS A 193 4.21 26.91 54.94
CA HIS A 193 3.70 26.12 56.10
C HIS A 193 2.16 25.97 56.33
N ASP A 194 1.61 24.86 56.83
CA ASP A 194 2.16 23.72 57.54
C ASP A 194 1.06 22.67 57.79
N ASP A 195 1.53 21.55 58.35
CA ASP A 195 0.87 20.62 59.28
C ASP A 195 0.03 19.47 58.70
N HIS A 196 0.45 18.19 58.74
CA HIS A 196 1.17 17.33 59.71
C HIS A 196 0.26 16.28 60.38
N LYS A 197 0.87 15.09 60.48
CA LYS A 197 0.75 14.01 61.50
C LYS A 197 -0.03 12.76 61.06
N ALA A 198 0.68 11.67 60.76
CA ALA A 198 1.44 10.73 61.65
C ALA A 198 0.49 9.66 62.18
N ALA A 199 0.80 8.37 62.19
CA ALA A 199 1.92 7.64 62.79
C ALA A 199 1.65 6.14 62.49
N GLU A 200 2.48 5.11 62.64
CA GLU A 200 3.89 4.80 62.91
C GLU A 200 3.93 3.25 63.00
N GLY A 201 5.08 2.60 62.80
CA GLY A 201 5.24 1.18 63.20
C GLY A 201 6.29 0.32 62.50
N HIS A 202 7.54 0.80 62.50
CA HIS A 202 8.82 0.09 62.74
C HIS A 202 8.85 -1.42 63.08
N ASP A 203 9.72 -2.20 62.37
CA ASP A 203 11.03 -2.74 62.84
C ASP A 203 11.46 -4.10 62.23
N ASP A 204 12.67 -4.09 61.65
CA ASP A 204 13.85 -4.97 61.82
C ASP A 204 13.93 -6.49 61.47
N HIS A 205 14.84 -6.75 60.51
CA HIS A 205 16.01 -7.66 60.49
C HIS A 205 15.93 -9.21 60.28
N ASP A 206 16.72 -9.60 59.26
CA ASP A 206 17.68 -10.73 59.11
C ASP A 206 17.26 -12.17 58.70
N ASP A 207 18.00 -12.64 57.69
CA ASP A 207 18.56 -13.99 57.42
C ASP A 207 17.67 -15.19 57.00
N HIS A 208 17.78 -15.63 55.74
CA HIS A 208 18.57 -16.82 55.31
C HIS A 208 18.15 -17.43 53.95
N ALA A 209 19.19 -17.82 53.18
CA ALA A 209 19.36 -19.03 52.36
C ALA A 209 18.46 -19.33 51.14
N ASP A 210 19.09 -19.21 49.97
CA ASP A 210 19.30 -20.27 48.96
C ASP A 210 18.30 -21.43 48.93
N GLU A 211 17.49 -21.50 47.86
CA GLU A 211 17.29 -22.73 47.08
C GLU A 211 16.99 -22.34 45.62
N GLY A 212 17.79 -22.88 44.69
CA GLY A 212 17.65 -22.66 43.26
C GLY A 212 16.45 -23.37 42.66
N HIS A 213 16.03 -22.87 41.50
CA HIS A 213 15.45 -23.69 40.45
C HIS A 213 15.73 -23.01 39.11
N ASP A 214 16.66 -23.61 38.37
CA ASP A 214 16.72 -23.58 36.92
C ASP A 214 15.38 -24.12 36.40
N ASP A 215 14.68 -23.34 35.59
CA ASP A 215 13.82 -23.87 34.54
C ASP A 215 13.90 -22.90 33.36
N HIS A 216 14.71 -23.31 32.39
CA HIS A 216 14.75 -22.77 31.05
C HIS A 216 13.44 -23.14 30.37
N ASP A 217 12.48 -22.20 30.32
CA ASP A 217 11.37 -22.32 29.39
C ASP A 217 11.88 -21.99 27.99
N ASP A 218 12.12 -23.08 27.25
CA ASP A 218 12.24 -23.15 25.81
C ASP A 218 11.04 -22.43 25.16
N HIS A 219 11.21 -21.15 24.84
CA HIS A 219 10.37 -20.51 23.83
C HIS A 219 10.74 -21.12 22.49
N ALA A 220 10.06 -22.22 22.16
CA ALA A 220 9.92 -22.70 20.81
C ALA A 220 9.46 -21.52 19.94
N GLY A 221 10.41 -20.98 19.19
CA GLY A 221 10.16 -20.03 18.14
C GLY A 221 9.16 -20.66 17.19
N HIS A 222 7.95 -20.11 17.20
CA HIS A 222 7.12 -20.16 16.02
C HIS A 222 7.74 -19.19 15.03
N ASP A 223 8.77 -19.67 14.34
CA ASP A 223 9.14 -19.16 13.02
C ASP A 223 8.00 -19.55 12.09
N ASP A 224 6.88 -18.84 12.18
CA ASP A 224 6.00 -18.65 11.03
C ASP A 224 6.79 -17.75 10.07
N HIS A 225 7.74 -18.38 9.37
CA HIS A 225 8.22 -17.88 8.09
C HIS A 225 7.06 -18.03 7.10
N ASP A 226 6.10 -17.14 7.26
CA ASP A 226 5.10 -16.81 6.28
C ASP A 226 5.85 -16.24 5.07
N HIS A 227 6.25 -17.14 4.17
CA HIS A 227 6.64 -16.85 2.81
C HIS A 227 5.40 -16.39 2.02
N HIS A 228 4.90 -15.21 2.37
CA HIS A 228 3.94 -14.39 1.64
C HIS A 228 4.77 -13.49 0.70
N ASP A 229 4.49 -13.20 -0.57
CA ASP A 229 3.28 -13.27 -1.38
C ASP A 229 3.71 -13.11 -2.86
N HIS A 230 3.72 -14.17 -3.67
CA HIS A 230 3.85 -14.02 -5.14
C HIS A 230 2.81 -14.84 -5.92
N ASP A 231 1.95 -15.60 -5.25
CA ASP A 231 0.84 -16.32 -5.87
C ASP A 231 -0.45 -15.50 -5.70
N GLY A 232 -1.00 -14.96 -6.78
CA GLY A 232 -2.29 -14.27 -6.72
C GLY A 232 -2.54 -13.26 -7.82
N VAL A 233 -3.71 -12.64 -7.73
CA VAL A 233 -4.16 -11.55 -8.62
C VAL A 233 -3.62 -10.23 -8.07
N ASP A 234 -2.98 -9.45 -8.94
CA ASP A 234 -2.62 -8.06 -8.64
C ASP A 234 -3.92 -7.26 -8.35
N PRO A 235 -4.05 -6.67 -7.14
CA PRO A 235 -5.27 -5.98 -6.74
C PRO A 235 -5.45 -4.59 -7.37
N HIS A 236 -4.46 -4.04 -8.07
CA HIS A 236 -4.46 -2.66 -8.57
C HIS A 236 -5.32 -2.42 -9.83
N ALA A 237 -6.32 -3.27 -10.04
CA ALA A 237 -7.17 -3.31 -11.22
C ALA A 237 -7.95 -2.01 -11.50
N TRP A 238 -8.09 -1.10 -10.53
CA TRP A 238 -8.76 0.18 -10.74
C TRP A 238 -7.96 1.13 -11.62
N LEU A 239 -6.67 0.88 -11.81
CA LEU A 239 -5.80 1.67 -12.67
C LEU A 239 -5.97 1.33 -14.16
N ASP A 240 -6.71 0.29 -14.51
CA ASP A 240 -7.13 0.04 -15.89
C ASP A 240 -8.49 0.72 -16.19
N LEU A 241 -8.50 1.60 -17.21
CA LEU A 241 -9.70 2.33 -17.59
C LEU A 241 -10.79 1.41 -18.19
N GLN A 242 -10.44 0.24 -18.73
CA GLN A 242 -11.43 -0.71 -19.25
C GLN A 242 -12.11 -1.50 -18.11
N ASN A 243 -11.37 -1.84 -17.06
CA ASN A 243 -11.94 -2.36 -15.80
C ASN A 243 -12.91 -1.35 -15.21
N ALA A 244 -12.54 -0.06 -15.13
CA ALA A 244 -13.46 0.98 -14.68
C ALA A 244 -14.74 1.06 -15.53
N GLN A 245 -14.65 0.90 -16.86
CA GLN A 245 -15.82 0.85 -17.76
C GLN A 245 -16.74 -0.33 -17.43
N VAL A 246 -16.17 -1.52 -17.17
CA VAL A 246 -16.93 -2.72 -16.77
C VAL A 246 -17.60 -2.49 -15.41
N TRP A 247 -16.88 -1.91 -14.46
CA TRP A 247 -17.35 -1.71 -13.10
C TRP A 247 -18.48 -0.70 -13.00
N VAL A 248 -18.42 0.44 -13.69
CA VAL A 248 -19.53 1.42 -13.64
C VAL A 248 -20.85 0.83 -14.15
N LEU A 249 -20.80 -0.08 -15.13
CA LEU A 249 -21.98 -0.80 -15.63
C LEU A 249 -22.49 -1.78 -14.57
N ALA A 250 -21.62 -2.60 -13.98
CA ALA A 250 -22.00 -3.55 -12.92
C ALA A 250 -22.58 -2.84 -11.68
N ILE A 251 -21.99 -1.72 -11.27
CA ILE A 251 -22.47 -0.85 -10.18
C ILE A 251 -23.89 -0.36 -10.50
N ALA A 252 -24.12 0.16 -11.72
CA ALA A 252 -25.44 0.64 -12.13
C ALA A 252 -26.49 -0.47 -12.15
N GLU A 253 -26.13 -1.68 -12.57
CA GLU A 253 -27.03 -2.83 -12.53
C GLU A 253 -27.42 -3.21 -11.11
N GLN A 254 -26.48 -3.19 -10.15
CA GLN A 254 -26.79 -3.47 -8.75
C GLN A 254 -27.65 -2.37 -8.13
N LEU A 255 -27.33 -1.10 -8.39
CA LEU A 255 -28.13 0.02 -7.91
C LEU A 255 -29.54 0.03 -8.49
N ALA A 256 -29.71 -0.27 -9.79
CA ALA A 256 -31.02 -0.37 -10.43
C ALA A 256 -31.89 -1.52 -9.87
N LYS A 257 -31.27 -2.60 -9.35
CA LYS A 257 -31.99 -3.68 -8.66
C LYS A 257 -32.45 -3.27 -7.26
N LEU A 258 -31.62 -2.50 -6.55
CA LEU A 258 -31.91 -2.02 -5.19
C LEU A 258 -32.89 -0.85 -5.17
N ASP A 259 -32.86 0.00 -6.20
CA ASP A 259 -33.70 1.18 -6.35
C ASP A 259 -34.24 1.28 -7.77
N ALA A 260 -35.41 0.64 -7.96
CA ALA A 260 -36.12 0.60 -9.22
C ALA A 260 -36.68 1.96 -9.66
N GLU A 261 -36.86 2.92 -8.73
CA GLU A 261 -37.37 4.26 -9.05
C GLU A 261 -36.31 5.08 -9.79
N ASN A 262 -35.04 4.92 -9.42
CA ASN A 262 -33.90 5.60 -10.07
C ASN A 262 -33.12 4.74 -11.07
N ALA A 263 -33.60 3.53 -11.39
CA ALA A 263 -32.91 2.58 -12.27
C ALA A 263 -32.45 3.17 -13.60
N GLU A 264 -33.32 3.92 -14.29
CA GLU A 264 -32.98 4.56 -15.57
C GLU A 264 -31.86 5.61 -15.40
N VAL A 265 -31.87 6.35 -14.29
CA VAL A 265 -30.84 7.36 -13.99
C VAL A 265 -29.47 6.70 -13.80
N TYR A 266 -29.38 5.61 -13.03
CA TYR A 266 -28.11 4.90 -12.83
C TYR A 266 -27.54 4.36 -14.15
N LEU A 267 -28.39 3.73 -14.97
CA LEU A 267 -27.96 3.16 -16.24
C LEU A 267 -27.53 4.25 -17.25
N MET A 268 -28.24 5.38 -17.28
CA MET A 268 -27.84 6.53 -18.11
C MET A 268 -26.51 7.14 -17.65
N ASN A 269 -26.33 7.31 -16.34
CA ASN A 269 -25.10 7.84 -15.76
C ASN A 269 -23.90 6.93 -16.05
N ALA A 270 -24.05 5.61 -15.86
CA ALA A 270 -22.99 4.66 -16.18
C ALA A 270 -22.64 4.65 -17.68
N LYS A 271 -23.63 4.74 -18.56
CA LYS A 271 -23.35 4.86 -20.00
C LYS A 271 -22.58 6.14 -20.32
N ALA A 272 -22.90 7.27 -19.68
CA ALA A 272 -22.15 8.51 -19.86
C ALA A 272 -20.71 8.37 -19.35
N ALA A 273 -20.53 7.77 -18.17
CA ALA A 273 -19.22 7.49 -17.58
C ALA A 273 -18.35 6.61 -18.51
N VAL A 274 -18.93 5.55 -19.10
CA VAL A 274 -18.20 4.70 -20.06
C VAL A 274 -17.69 5.49 -21.26
N GLU A 275 -18.50 6.39 -21.83
CA GLU A 275 -18.07 7.20 -22.98
C GLU A 275 -16.99 8.23 -22.60
N GLU A 276 -17.06 8.78 -21.38
CA GLU A 276 -16.00 9.64 -20.83
C GLU A 276 -14.69 8.88 -20.63
N LEU A 277 -14.75 7.68 -20.02
CA LEU A 277 -13.59 6.82 -19.81
C LEU A 277 -12.93 6.40 -21.13
N LYS A 278 -13.70 6.06 -22.17
CA LYS A 278 -13.16 5.75 -23.51
C LYS A 278 -12.48 6.95 -24.14
N ALA A 279 -13.09 8.13 -24.04
CA ALA A 279 -12.51 9.35 -24.58
C ALA A 279 -11.20 9.70 -23.86
N GLN A 280 -11.17 9.50 -22.54
CA GLN A 280 -9.97 9.70 -21.73
C GLN A 280 -8.88 8.68 -22.08
N GLU A 281 -9.20 7.39 -22.15
CA GLU A 281 -8.28 6.33 -22.59
C GLU A 281 -7.61 6.70 -23.91
N ALA A 282 -8.40 7.09 -24.93
CA ALA A 282 -7.86 7.50 -26.22
C ALA A 282 -6.92 8.72 -26.15
N ALA A 283 -7.22 9.69 -25.27
CA ALA A 283 -6.36 10.86 -25.08
C ALA A 283 -5.04 10.48 -24.38
N LEU A 284 -5.11 9.64 -23.34
CA LEU A 284 -3.95 9.18 -22.59
C LEU A 284 -3.05 8.27 -23.45
N THR A 285 -3.62 7.42 -24.31
CA THR A 285 -2.85 6.61 -25.27
C THR A 285 -2.01 7.49 -26.19
N GLU A 286 -2.54 8.62 -26.67
CA GLU A 286 -1.75 9.53 -27.51
C GLU A 286 -0.71 10.31 -26.69
N GLN A 287 -1.03 10.71 -25.46
CA GLN A 287 -0.11 11.42 -24.57
C GLN A 287 1.10 10.59 -24.17
N LEU A 288 0.91 9.30 -23.88
CA LEU A 288 1.93 8.38 -23.38
C LEU A 288 2.64 7.59 -24.49
N LYS A 289 2.32 7.90 -25.75
CA LYS A 289 2.86 7.19 -26.90
C LYS A 289 4.37 7.33 -27.01
N GLY A 290 5.05 6.19 -27.14
CA GLY A 290 6.50 6.14 -27.36
C GLY A 290 7.32 6.18 -26.09
N LEU A 291 6.69 6.06 -24.92
CA LEU A 291 7.39 5.96 -23.63
C LEU A 291 7.86 4.54 -23.29
N TYR A 292 7.46 3.52 -24.08
CA TYR A 292 7.75 2.11 -23.80
C TYR A 292 9.25 1.77 -23.67
N ASP A 293 10.11 2.48 -24.40
CA ASP A 293 11.58 2.27 -24.38
C ASP A 293 12.26 2.89 -23.15
N GLN A 294 11.53 3.63 -22.32
CA GLN A 294 12.09 4.38 -21.19
C GLN A 294 11.62 3.76 -19.87
N PRO A 295 12.42 2.88 -19.25
CA PRO A 295 12.03 2.24 -18.01
C PRO A 295 12.02 3.23 -16.84
N TYR A 296 11.19 2.94 -15.84
CA TYR A 296 11.10 3.70 -14.60
C TYR A 296 11.17 2.78 -13.39
N VAL A 297 11.47 3.32 -12.21
CA VAL A 297 11.35 2.60 -10.94
C VAL A 297 10.27 3.21 -10.07
N ALA A 298 9.68 2.42 -9.17
CA ALA A 298 8.68 2.91 -8.21
C ALA A 298 8.95 2.40 -6.80
N PHE A 299 8.22 2.93 -5.83
CA PHE A 299 8.29 2.40 -4.47
C PHE A 299 7.73 0.97 -4.38
N HIS A 300 6.51 0.73 -4.86
CA HIS A 300 5.91 -0.61 -4.92
C HIS A 300 5.22 -0.87 -6.27
N ASP A 301 4.88 -2.13 -6.53
CA ASP A 301 4.37 -2.59 -7.82
C ASP A 301 2.86 -2.40 -7.98
N ALA A 302 2.41 -1.15 -8.03
CA ALA A 302 0.98 -0.84 -8.18
C ALA A 302 0.51 -0.67 -9.63
N TYR A 303 1.42 -0.50 -10.59
CA TYR A 303 1.08 0.19 -11.85
C TYR A 303 0.86 -0.76 -13.03
N GLN A 304 0.99 -2.08 -12.84
CA GLN A 304 0.95 -3.08 -13.91
C GLN A 304 -0.26 -2.95 -14.84
N TYR A 305 -1.45 -2.66 -14.30
CA TYR A 305 -2.66 -2.42 -15.09
C TYR A 305 -2.57 -1.16 -15.97
N PHE A 306 -2.06 -0.07 -15.43
CA PHE A 306 -1.85 1.19 -16.16
C PHE A 306 -0.77 1.02 -17.22
N GLU A 307 0.32 0.34 -16.88
CA GLU A 307 1.42 -0.01 -17.77
C GLU A 307 0.95 -0.83 -18.97
N ASN A 308 0.22 -1.92 -18.72
CA ASN A 308 -0.32 -2.77 -19.77
C ASN A 308 -1.30 -2.01 -20.69
N ARG A 309 -2.02 -1.01 -20.15
CA ARG A 309 -2.93 -0.17 -20.94
C ARG A 309 -2.20 0.79 -21.87
N PHE A 310 -1.08 1.37 -21.41
CA PHE A 310 -0.42 2.48 -22.09
C PHE A 310 0.99 2.16 -22.61
N ASP A 311 1.38 0.88 -22.58
CA ASP A 311 2.67 0.38 -23.07
C ASP A 311 3.84 1.07 -22.35
N LEU A 312 3.81 1.04 -21.01
CA LEU A 312 4.88 1.52 -20.14
C LEU A 312 5.61 0.34 -19.52
N LYS A 313 6.88 0.51 -19.20
CA LYS A 313 7.72 -0.55 -18.64
C LYS A 313 8.34 -0.13 -17.32
N ILE A 314 8.04 -0.86 -16.25
CA ILE A 314 8.81 -0.74 -15.01
C ILE A 314 10.15 -1.48 -15.17
N ALA A 315 11.22 -0.92 -14.61
CA ALA A 315 12.46 -1.64 -14.35
C ALA A 315 12.33 -2.45 -13.06
N GLY A 316 11.96 -1.80 -11.96
CA GLY A 316 11.84 -2.48 -10.68
C GLY A 316 11.28 -1.59 -9.58
N THR A 317 11.10 -2.21 -8.42
CA THR A 317 10.49 -1.58 -7.24
C THR A 317 11.35 -1.74 -6.00
N VAL A 318 11.17 -0.82 -5.05
CA VAL A 318 11.80 -0.89 -3.72
C VAL A 318 11.18 -2.05 -2.93
N ALA A 319 9.86 -2.09 -2.83
CA ALA A 319 9.09 -3.18 -2.23
C ALA A 319 8.54 -4.10 -3.32
N VAL A 320 8.74 -5.41 -3.14
CA VAL A 320 8.29 -6.44 -4.10
C VAL A 320 6.80 -6.74 -3.92
N GLY A 321 6.24 -6.48 -2.73
CA GLY A 321 4.81 -6.62 -2.46
C GLY A 321 4.23 -5.41 -1.73
N ASP A 322 2.91 -5.38 -1.64
CA ASP A 322 2.13 -4.18 -1.31
C ASP A 322 2.24 -3.71 0.15
N ALA A 323 2.67 -4.60 1.05
CA ALA A 323 2.82 -4.34 2.48
C ALA A 323 4.13 -4.89 3.07
N SER A 324 5.10 -5.24 2.22
CA SER A 324 6.38 -5.80 2.66
C SER A 324 7.41 -4.71 2.91
N ASP A 325 8.06 -4.73 4.08
CA ASP A 325 9.22 -3.87 4.33
C ASP A 325 10.41 -4.35 3.47
N PRO A 326 10.99 -3.47 2.63
CA PRO A 326 12.07 -3.85 1.74
C PRO A 326 13.39 -4.04 2.51
N SER A 327 14.16 -5.06 2.13
CA SER A 327 15.46 -5.34 2.75
C SER A 327 16.56 -4.43 2.20
N PRO A 328 17.66 -4.18 2.95
CA PRO A 328 18.82 -3.46 2.42
C PRO A 328 19.42 -4.11 1.17
N ALA A 329 19.36 -5.44 1.06
CA ALA A 329 19.80 -6.18 -0.12
C ALA A 329 18.94 -5.85 -1.34
N ARG A 330 17.62 -5.70 -1.16
CA ARG A 330 16.72 -5.30 -2.23
C ARG A 330 16.99 -3.88 -2.72
N VAL A 331 17.25 -2.94 -1.80
CA VAL A 331 17.62 -1.55 -2.15
C VAL A 331 18.93 -1.52 -2.94
N ALA A 332 19.91 -2.36 -2.58
CA ALA A 332 21.16 -2.48 -3.33
C ALA A 332 20.95 -3.07 -4.73
N ALA A 333 20.17 -4.14 -4.85
CA ALA A 333 19.84 -4.76 -6.15
C ALA A 333 19.11 -3.78 -7.08
N LEU A 334 18.16 -3.01 -6.56
CA LEU A 334 17.46 -1.98 -7.34
C LEU A 334 18.41 -0.88 -7.81
N ARG A 335 19.38 -0.48 -6.98
CA ARG A 335 20.40 0.51 -7.37
C ARG A 335 21.25 0.01 -8.54
N ASP A 336 21.70 -1.24 -8.48
CA ASP A 336 22.47 -1.84 -9.57
C ASP A 336 21.63 -1.89 -10.86
N GLN A 337 20.36 -2.28 -10.75
CA GLN A 337 19.42 -2.30 -11.87
C GLN A 337 19.17 -0.92 -12.49
N ILE A 338 19.06 0.14 -11.66
CA ILE A 338 18.91 1.53 -12.12
C ILE A 338 20.12 1.94 -12.98
N VAL A 339 21.33 1.59 -12.55
CA VAL A 339 22.57 1.91 -13.27
C VAL A 339 22.66 1.11 -14.57
N ASP A 340 22.40 -0.19 -14.52
CA ASP A 340 22.55 -1.10 -15.67
C ASP A 340 21.55 -0.80 -16.78
N LEU A 341 20.31 -0.46 -16.41
CA LEU A 341 19.25 -0.11 -17.37
C LEU A 341 19.23 1.38 -17.74
N GLY A 342 20.06 2.20 -17.09
CA GLY A 342 20.11 3.65 -17.33
C GLY A 342 18.78 4.35 -17.00
N VAL A 343 18.10 3.91 -15.94
CA VAL A 343 16.80 4.48 -15.52
C VAL A 343 16.99 5.94 -15.08
N THR A 344 16.18 6.83 -15.62
CA THR A 344 16.21 8.29 -15.32
C THR A 344 15.00 8.77 -14.52
N CYS A 345 13.99 7.91 -14.34
CA CYS A 345 12.74 8.26 -13.68
C CYS A 345 12.45 7.34 -12.49
N ALA A 346 12.08 7.94 -11.36
CA ALA A 346 11.59 7.22 -10.19
C ALA A 346 10.29 7.84 -9.66
N PHE A 347 9.35 7.00 -9.24
CA PHE A 347 8.11 7.44 -8.60
C PHE A 347 8.07 7.07 -7.11
N ALA A 348 8.02 8.12 -6.28
CA ALA A 348 7.60 8.04 -4.90
C ALA A 348 6.07 8.13 -4.79
N GLU A 349 5.56 7.74 -3.64
CA GLU A 349 4.13 7.71 -3.36
C GLU A 349 3.79 8.39 -2.03
N PRO A 350 2.63 9.08 -1.92
CA PRO A 350 2.26 9.78 -0.69
C PRO A 350 2.16 8.90 0.56
N GLN A 351 1.89 7.60 0.39
CA GLN A 351 1.62 6.64 1.47
C GLN A 351 2.89 6.08 2.09
N PHE A 352 4.04 6.21 1.41
CA PHE A 352 5.29 5.56 1.78
C PHE A 352 6.40 6.58 2.11
N ASP A 353 7.38 6.14 2.89
CA ASP A 353 8.55 6.95 3.22
C ASP A 353 9.53 6.96 2.03
N PRO A 354 9.84 8.12 1.44
CA PRO A 354 10.65 8.18 0.23
C PRO A 354 12.13 7.83 0.46
N ARG A 355 12.62 7.77 1.71
CA ARG A 355 14.05 7.61 2.02
C ARG A 355 14.67 6.36 1.40
N LEU A 356 13.91 5.28 1.27
CA LEU A 356 14.39 4.04 0.67
C LEU A 356 14.50 4.12 -0.85
N LEU A 357 13.56 4.82 -1.49
CA LEU A 357 13.64 5.13 -2.91
C LEU A 357 14.80 6.08 -3.19
N GLU A 358 14.95 7.14 -2.38
CA GLU A 358 16.07 8.08 -2.45
C GLU A 358 17.41 7.33 -2.35
N ALA A 359 17.54 6.41 -1.39
CA ALA A 359 18.73 5.58 -1.24
C ALA A 359 18.99 4.65 -2.43
N ALA A 360 17.94 4.07 -3.05
CA ALA A 360 18.08 3.26 -4.25
C ALA A 360 18.55 4.09 -5.46
N THR A 361 18.13 5.36 -5.54
CA THR A 361 18.43 6.26 -6.67
C THR A 361 19.70 7.10 -6.51
N GLU A 362 20.36 7.06 -5.35
CA GLU A 362 21.46 7.98 -4.97
C GLU A 362 22.62 8.05 -5.98
N THR A 363 22.89 6.96 -6.70
CA THR A 363 24.02 6.86 -7.62
C THR A 363 23.70 7.25 -9.06
N GLY A 364 22.44 7.51 -9.38
CA GLY A 364 21.99 7.86 -10.73
C GLY A 364 21.55 9.32 -10.86
N GLU A 365 21.53 9.84 -12.09
CA GLU A 365 20.84 11.10 -12.42
C GLU A 365 19.32 10.83 -12.56
N VAL A 366 18.69 10.35 -11.48
CA VAL A 366 17.27 9.96 -11.48
C VAL A 366 16.40 11.12 -10.97
N GLU A 367 15.40 11.52 -11.77
CA GLU A 367 14.36 12.45 -11.31
C GLU A 367 13.33 11.67 -10.48
N ILE A 368 13.18 12.04 -9.21
CA ILE A 368 12.12 11.51 -8.34
C ILE A 368 10.88 12.40 -8.44
N ARG A 369 9.75 11.81 -8.84
CA ARG A 369 8.43 12.43 -8.87
C ARG A 369 7.47 11.72 -7.94
N VAL A 370 6.34 12.35 -7.65
CA VAL A 370 5.29 11.75 -6.80
C VAL A 370 4.12 11.35 -7.68
N ILE A 371 3.81 10.07 -7.71
CA ILE A 371 2.60 9.53 -8.32
C ILE A 371 1.64 9.09 -7.22
N ASP A 372 0.33 9.27 -7.40
CA ASP A 372 -0.67 9.03 -6.36
C ASP A 372 -1.80 8.13 -6.88
N PRO A 373 -1.66 6.80 -6.78
CA PRO A 373 -2.64 5.85 -7.34
C PRO A 373 -3.98 5.83 -6.59
N LEU A 374 -4.08 6.54 -5.47
CA LEU A 374 -5.29 6.64 -4.63
C LEU A 374 -5.93 8.03 -4.63
N GLY A 375 -5.30 9.03 -5.24
CA GLY A 375 -5.84 10.39 -5.33
C GLY A 375 -6.00 11.05 -3.97
N SER A 376 -5.01 10.85 -3.10
CA SER A 376 -4.99 11.36 -1.71
C SER A 376 -5.17 12.88 -1.59
N LYS A 377 -4.77 13.64 -2.62
CA LYS A 377 -4.87 15.11 -2.69
C LYS A 377 -6.07 15.62 -3.49
N LEU A 378 -6.87 14.74 -4.08
CA LEU A 378 -8.01 15.11 -4.92
C LEU A 378 -9.29 15.24 -4.09
N ASP A 379 -10.20 16.10 -4.51
CA ASP A 379 -11.51 16.20 -3.87
C ASP A 379 -12.34 14.93 -4.14
N THR A 380 -12.87 14.28 -3.09
CA THR A 380 -13.75 13.12 -3.26
C THR A 380 -15.00 13.48 -4.06
N GLY A 381 -15.38 12.64 -5.02
CA GLY A 381 -16.60 12.80 -5.81
C GLY A 381 -16.47 12.19 -7.19
N ALA A 382 -17.45 12.45 -8.06
CA ALA A 382 -17.51 11.87 -9.40
C ALA A 382 -16.29 12.20 -10.29
N ALA A 383 -15.67 13.37 -10.09
CA ALA A 383 -14.53 13.81 -10.90
C ALA A 383 -13.19 13.18 -10.51
N LEU A 384 -13.07 12.59 -9.30
CA LEU A 384 -11.79 12.15 -8.76
C LEU A 384 -11.12 11.10 -9.65
N TYR A 385 -11.84 10.09 -10.14
CA TYR A 385 -11.24 9.02 -10.94
C TYR A 385 -10.62 9.56 -12.23
N GLY A 386 -11.34 10.41 -12.98
CA GLY A 386 -10.81 11.03 -14.19
C GLY A 386 -9.62 11.94 -13.91
N GLN A 387 -9.64 12.69 -12.80
CA GLN A 387 -8.51 13.52 -12.38
C GLN A 387 -7.29 12.69 -11.97
N LEU A 388 -7.52 11.56 -11.29
CA LEU A 388 -6.48 10.62 -10.86
C LEU A 388 -5.70 10.09 -12.06
N VAL A 389 -6.39 9.45 -13.01
CA VAL A 389 -5.70 8.83 -14.16
C VAL A 389 -5.04 9.87 -15.06
N ALA A 390 -5.59 11.09 -15.17
CA ALA A 390 -4.96 12.20 -15.87
C ALA A 390 -3.68 12.66 -15.17
N ALA A 391 -3.72 12.85 -13.85
CA ALA A 391 -2.55 13.26 -13.07
C ALA A 391 -1.44 12.21 -13.14
N MET A 392 -1.77 10.92 -13.10
CA MET A 392 -0.79 9.86 -13.28
C MET A 392 -0.13 9.92 -14.66
N ALA A 393 -0.91 10.08 -15.73
CA ALA A 393 -0.36 10.23 -17.08
C ALA A 393 0.53 11.47 -17.23
N ASP A 394 0.19 12.58 -16.56
CA ASP A 394 1.01 13.78 -16.53
C ASP A 394 2.36 13.52 -15.86
N GLU A 395 2.39 12.77 -14.74
CA GLU A 395 3.63 12.40 -14.06
C GLU A 395 4.50 11.45 -14.90
N PHE A 396 3.89 10.46 -15.57
CA PHE A 396 4.60 9.61 -16.54
C PHE A 396 5.21 10.43 -17.68
N ALA A 397 4.42 11.25 -18.36
CA ALA A 397 4.90 12.08 -19.47
C ALA A 397 5.96 13.12 -19.05
N ALA A 398 5.92 13.56 -17.79
CA ALA A 398 6.89 14.52 -17.26
C ALA A 398 8.23 13.87 -16.89
N CYS A 399 8.23 12.60 -16.48
CA CYS A 399 9.38 11.92 -15.90
C CYS A 399 10.08 10.99 -16.91
N VAL A 400 9.29 10.17 -17.59
CA VAL A 400 9.75 9.12 -18.50
C VAL A 400 10.07 9.78 -19.85
N LYS A 401 11.35 9.88 -20.21
CA LYS A 401 11.83 10.69 -21.35
C LYS A 401 13.05 10.11 -22.05
#